data_AF-A0A841HM06-F1
#
_entry.id   AF-A0A841HM06-F1
#
_cell.length_a   1.000
_cell.length_b   1.000
_cell.length_c   1.000
_cell.angle_alpha   90.00
_cell.angle_beta   90.00
_cell.angle_gamma   90.00
#
_symmetry.space_group_name_H-M   'P 1'
#
loop_
_entity.id
_entity.type
_entity.pdbx_description
1 polymer ?
#
loop_
_entity_poly.entity_id
_entity_poly.type
_entity_poly.pdbx_seq_one_letter_code
_entity_poly.pdbx_strand_id
1 'polypeptide(L)'
;MSDDTTIEKFLGDYVSGGEWFSSLSSHNGWFPPAGVELKFILGDDDKSAKVIVTVQGDLSDAVKEAIERATYVPKDGKLTAQVGHGSVGILETLRMEGEQQSKTMHHMLQFSDGEVGYWICPSKPKS
;
A
#
# COMPACT_ATOMS: atom_id res chain seq x y z
N MET A 1 6.95 -31.06 0.36
CA MET A 1 7.75 -29.82 0.34
C MET A 1 6.73 -28.72 0.38
N SER A 2 6.65 -27.99 1.49
CA SER A 2 5.78 -26.84 1.60
C SER A 2 6.49 -25.72 0.86
N ASP A 3 5.91 -25.25 -0.25
CA ASP A 3 6.37 -24.05 -0.96
C ASP A 3 5.98 -22.81 -0.15
N ASP A 4 6.43 -22.78 1.11
CA ASP A 4 6.35 -21.62 1.96
C ASP A 4 7.33 -20.62 1.36
N THR A 5 6.81 -19.79 0.46
CA THR A 5 7.49 -18.60 -0.02
C THR A 5 7.54 -17.66 1.17
N THR A 6 8.46 -17.92 2.10
CA THR A 6 8.75 -17.00 3.19
C THR A 6 9.29 -15.75 2.52
N ILE A 7 8.42 -14.75 2.42
CA ILE A 7 8.84 -13.42 1.98
C ILE A 7 9.60 -12.85 3.16
N GLU A 8 10.90 -13.17 3.27
CA GLU A 8 11.79 -12.67 4.32
C GLU A 8 12.16 -11.19 4.10
N LYS A 9 11.91 -10.67 2.88
CA LYS A 9 12.35 -9.33 2.46
C LYS A 9 11.41 -8.62 1.50
N PHE A 10 10.12 -8.45 1.84
CA PHE A 10 9.40 -7.29 1.29
C PHE A 10 9.76 -6.04 2.12
N LEU A 11 11.06 -5.71 2.09
CA LEU A 11 11.70 -4.66 2.86
C LEU A 11 12.02 -3.51 1.91
N GLY A 12 11.13 -2.54 1.84
CA GLY A 12 11.32 -1.33 1.06
C GLY A 12 10.73 -0.14 1.79
N ASP A 13 11.52 0.92 1.88
CA ASP A 13 11.00 2.25 2.14
C ASP A 13 10.56 2.79 0.78
N TYR A 14 9.30 3.15 0.63
CA TYR A 14 8.77 3.77 -0.58
C TYR A 14 8.38 5.20 -0.27
N VAL A 15 8.53 6.09 -1.25
CA VAL A 15 8.18 7.51 -1.09
C VAL A 15 7.23 7.90 -2.20
N SER A 16 6.09 8.49 -1.87
CA SER A 16 5.17 9.03 -2.87
C SER A 16 5.86 10.12 -3.67
N GLY A 17 5.78 10.03 -5.00
CA GLY A 17 6.18 11.12 -5.91
C GLY A 17 5.14 12.25 -5.99
N GLY A 18 3.97 12.07 -5.37
CA GLY A 18 2.83 12.99 -5.46
C GLY A 18 2.02 12.88 -6.75
N GLU A 19 2.42 11.97 -7.66
CA GLU A 19 1.71 11.70 -8.91
C GLU A 19 0.63 10.64 -8.69
N TRP A 20 -0.58 10.96 -9.14
CA TRP A 20 -1.74 10.06 -9.09
C TRP A 20 -2.65 10.30 -10.29
N PHE A 21 -3.50 9.32 -10.58
CA PHE A 21 -4.43 9.32 -11.69
C PHE A 21 -5.81 8.91 -11.18
N SER A 22 -6.81 9.78 -11.36
CA SER A 22 -8.22 9.51 -11.07
C SER A 22 -9.07 10.32 -12.05
N SER A 23 -10.29 9.84 -12.33
CA SER A 23 -11.27 10.51 -13.18
C SER A 23 -12.04 11.65 -12.49
N LEU A 24 -12.08 11.69 -11.15
CA LEU A 24 -12.76 12.70 -10.35
C LEU A 24 -11.76 13.36 -9.39
N SER A 25 -11.72 14.69 -9.44
CA SER A 25 -10.88 15.48 -8.55
C SER A 25 -11.38 15.52 -7.10
N SER A 26 -12.60 15.03 -6.83
CA SER A 26 -13.17 14.95 -5.48
C SER A 26 -12.40 14.00 -4.58
N HIS A 27 -11.65 13.05 -5.14
CA HIS A 27 -10.89 12.05 -4.39
C HIS A 27 -9.42 12.44 -4.19
N ASN A 28 -9.01 13.65 -4.58
CA ASN A 28 -7.63 14.12 -4.44
C ASN A 28 -7.05 13.94 -3.02
N GLY A 29 -7.89 14.11 -1.99
CA GLY A 29 -7.49 13.95 -0.58
C GLY A 29 -7.18 12.51 -0.15
N TRP A 30 -7.42 11.53 -1.02
CA TRP A 30 -7.08 10.13 -0.80
C TRP A 30 -5.70 9.74 -1.32
N PHE A 31 -5.09 10.57 -2.17
CA PHE A 31 -3.78 10.28 -2.75
C PHE A 31 -2.66 10.95 -1.95
N PRO A 32 -1.57 10.23 -1.65
CA PRO A 32 -0.48 10.79 -0.87
C PRO A 32 0.27 11.88 -1.63
N PRO A 33 0.49 13.07 -1.07
CA PRO A 33 1.36 14.08 -1.66
C PRO A 33 2.81 13.60 -1.74
N ALA A 34 3.63 14.35 -2.47
CA ALA A 34 5.06 14.06 -2.60
C ALA A 34 5.75 14.03 -1.22
N GLY A 35 6.58 13.02 -0.98
CA GLY A 35 7.33 12.87 0.26
C GLY A 35 6.67 12.02 1.35
N VAL A 36 5.43 11.53 1.15
CA VAL A 36 4.84 10.55 2.07
C VAL A 36 5.60 9.24 1.99
N GLU A 37 6.17 8.80 3.11
CA GLU A 37 6.94 7.57 3.20
C GLU A 37 6.05 6.40 3.66
N LEU A 38 6.13 5.29 2.94
CA LEU A 38 5.48 4.02 3.25
C LEU A 38 6.56 2.99 3.54
N LYS A 39 6.62 2.52 4.79
CA LYS A 39 7.60 1.53 5.22
C LYS A 39 6.90 0.21 5.53
N PHE A 40 7.31 -0.85 4.84
CA PHE A 40 6.77 -2.20 5.02
C PHE A 40 7.81 -3.06 5.72
N ILE A 41 7.44 -3.60 6.89
CA ILE A 41 8.29 -4.48 7.70
C ILE A 41 7.51 -5.76 7.95
N LEU A 42 8.11 -6.92 7.70
CA LEU A 42 7.54 -8.19 8.11
C LEU A 42 7.74 -8.37 9.61
N GLY A 43 6.65 -8.58 10.33
CA GLY A 43 6.68 -8.96 11.75
C GLY A 43 7.01 -10.44 11.91
N ASP A 44 7.83 -10.76 12.90
CA ASP A 44 8.21 -12.12 13.31
C ASP A 44 7.09 -12.81 14.10
N ASP A 45 5.93 -13.07 13.49
CA ASP A 45 4.92 -13.93 14.09
C ASP A 45 4.81 -15.24 13.29
N ASP A 46 5.22 -16.35 13.91
CA ASP A 46 5.47 -17.70 13.36
C ASP A 46 4.31 -18.35 12.59
N LYS A 47 3.18 -17.65 12.40
CA LYS A 47 1.94 -18.18 11.81
C LYS A 47 1.27 -17.27 10.78
N SER A 48 1.74 -16.03 10.62
CA SER A 48 1.26 -15.11 9.59
C SER A 48 2.24 -13.96 9.45
N ALA A 49 2.76 -13.75 8.25
CA ALA A 49 3.56 -12.58 7.91
C ALA A 49 2.75 -11.30 8.16
N LYS A 50 2.86 -10.71 9.34
CA LYS A 50 2.19 -9.45 9.66
C LYS A 50 3.00 -8.32 9.05
N VAL A 51 2.54 -7.73 7.97
CA VAL A 51 3.21 -6.54 7.42
C VAL A 51 2.83 -5.34 8.26
N ILE A 52 3.81 -4.78 8.96
CA ILE A 52 3.71 -3.52 9.67
C ILE A 52 3.94 -2.42 8.63
N VAL A 53 2.95 -1.54 8.48
CA VAL A 53 3.06 -0.36 7.63
C VAL A 53 3.16 0.88 8.49
N THR A 54 4.23 1.65 8.31
CA THR A 54 4.35 2.99 8.89
C THR A 54 4.20 4.01 7.80
N VAL A 55 3.29 4.96 8.00
CA VAL A 55 3.08 6.09 7.11
C VAL A 55 3.64 7.35 7.76
N GLN A 56 4.57 8.03 7.09
CA GLN A 56 5.09 9.32 7.53
C GLN A 56 4.79 10.39 6.48
N GLY A 57 4.30 11.55 6.92
CA GLY A 57 3.98 12.69 6.05
C GLY A 57 2.54 13.17 6.18
N ASP A 58 2.21 14.18 5.38
CA ASP A 58 0.89 14.79 5.36
C ASP A 58 -0.06 13.93 4.52
N LEU A 59 -0.78 13.04 5.21
CA LEU A 59 -1.77 12.15 4.60
C LEU A 59 -3.04 12.18 5.46
N SER A 60 -4.21 12.16 4.82
CA SER A 60 -5.49 12.17 5.51
C SER A 60 -5.64 10.94 6.42
N ASP A 61 -6.29 11.13 7.56
CA ASP A 61 -6.46 10.08 8.58
C ASP A 61 -7.20 8.86 8.02
N ALA A 62 -8.15 9.08 7.11
CA ALA A 62 -8.86 8.01 6.42
C ALA A 62 -7.92 7.13 5.57
N VAL A 63 -6.95 7.72 4.86
CA VAL A 63 -6.00 6.92 4.07
C VAL A 63 -5.01 6.21 4.99
N LYS A 64 -4.52 6.87 6.05
CA LYS A 64 -3.66 6.22 7.07
C LYS A 64 -4.36 5.01 7.67
N GLU A 65 -5.60 5.17 8.11
CA GLU A 65 -6.40 4.08 8.68
C GLU A 65 -6.64 2.97 7.66
N ALA A 66 -6.91 3.29 6.40
CA ALA A 66 -7.06 2.28 5.35
C ALA A 66 -5.76 1.47 5.17
N ILE A 67 -4.61 2.14 5.09
CA ILE A 67 -3.31 1.48 4.96
C ILE A 67 -3.02 0.58 6.18
N GLU A 68 -3.30 1.07 7.39
CA GLU A 68 -3.05 0.33 8.65
C GLU A 68 -3.99 -0.87 8.84
N ARG A 69 -5.23 -0.79 8.35
CA ARG A 69 -6.23 -1.87 8.43
C ARG A 69 -6.14 -2.88 7.30
N ALA A 70 -5.36 -2.59 6.25
CA ALA A 70 -5.27 -3.50 5.11
C ALA A 70 -4.70 -4.86 5.54
N THR A 71 -5.28 -5.92 4.97
CA THR A 71 -4.73 -7.27 5.09
C THR A 71 -3.68 -7.45 4.01
N TYR A 72 -2.43 -7.68 4.42
CA TYR A 72 -1.30 -7.84 3.53
C TYR A 72 -1.01 -9.32 3.28
N VAL A 73 -0.94 -9.72 2.02
CA VAL A 73 -0.71 -11.09 1.57
C VAL A 73 0.55 -11.14 0.69
N PRO A 74 1.68 -11.59 1.24
CA PRO A 74 2.84 -11.92 0.44
C PRO A 74 2.61 -13.21 -0.38
N LYS A 75 2.77 -13.16 -1.71
CA LYS A 75 2.69 -14.35 -2.59
C LYS A 75 3.53 -14.17 -3.88
N ASP A 76 4.29 -15.18 -4.27
CA ASP A 76 5.05 -15.22 -5.54
C ASP A 76 5.97 -14.00 -5.76
N GLY A 77 6.63 -13.51 -4.69
CA GLY A 77 7.47 -12.31 -4.75
C GLY A 77 6.71 -10.99 -4.89
N LYS A 78 5.38 -11.03 -4.80
CA LYS A 78 4.46 -9.89 -4.79
C LYS A 78 3.90 -9.68 -3.40
N LEU A 79 3.72 -8.42 -3.02
CA LEU A 79 2.92 -8.06 -1.85
C LEU A 79 1.59 -7.50 -2.34
N THR A 80 0.49 -8.17 -2.00
CA THR A 80 -0.86 -7.60 -2.18
C THR A 80 -1.40 -7.11 -0.86
N ALA A 81 -2.11 -5.98 -0.87
CA ALA A 81 -2.86 -5.50 0.29
C ALA A 81 -4.33 -5.38 -0.08
N GLN A 82 -5.25 -5.65 0.86
CA GLN A 82 -6.67 -5.38 0.67
C GLN A 82 -7.31 -4.82 1.94
N VAL A 83 -7.99 -3.69 1.81
CA VAL A 83 -8.93 -3.19 2.81
C VAL A 83 -10.31 -3.76 2.49
N GLY A 84 -10.99 -4.31 3.49
CA GLY A 84 -12.33 -4.88 3.31
C GLY A 84 -13.37 -3.84 2.92
N HIS A 85 -14.48 -4.28 2.34
CA HIS A 85 -15.54 -3.40 1.87
C HIS A 85 -16.12 -2.54 3.00
N GLY A 86 -16.27 -1.23 2.77
CA GLY A 86 -16.91 -0.29 3.72
C GLY A 86 -16.08 0.03 4.97
N SER A 87 -14.79 -0.30 4.97
CA SER A 87 -13.96 -0.18 6.19
C SER A 87 -13.60 1.26 6.55
N VAL A 88 -13.40 2.14 5.55
CA VAL A 88 -12.93 3.52 5.80
C VAL A 88 -13.57 4.50 4.82
N GLY A 89 -14.55 5.27 5.29
CA GLY A 89 -15.20 6.33 4.51
C GLY A 89 -15.81 5.82 3.19
N ILE A 90 -15.40 6.44 2.08
CA ILE A 90 -15.83 6.08 0.72
C ILE A 90 -14.93 5.04 0.04
N LEU A 91 -13.84 4.63 0.68
CA LEU A 91 -12.91 3.67 0.10
C LEU A 91 -13.42 2.24 0.32
N GLU A 92 -13.67 1.53 -0.78
CA GLU A 92 -14.13 0.14 -0.76
C GLU A 92 -13.00 -0.85 -0.78
N THR A 93 -11.95 -0.55 -1.56
CA THR A 93 -10.81 -1.45 -1.74
C THR A 93 -9.56 -0.63 -1.97
N LEU A 94 -8.51 -0.98 -1.24
CA LEU A 94 -7.14 -0.55 -1.49
C LEU A 94 -6.36 -1.78 -1.92
N ARG A 95 -5.82 -1.77 -3.14
CA ARG A 95 -4.88 -2.78 -3.62
C ARG A 95 -3.50 -2.17 -3.76
N MET A 96 -2.54 -2.73 -3.05
CA MET A 96 -1.13 -2.44 -3.26
C MET A 96 -0.50 -3.61 -3.98
N GLU A 97 0.38 -3.35 -4.95
CA GLU A 97 1.20 -4.36 -5.59
C GLU A 97 2.61 -3.83 -5.73
N GLY A 98 3.56 -4.54 -5.11
CA GLY A 98 4.96 -4.35 -5.40
C GLY A 98 5.62 -5.70 -5.62
N GLU A 99 6.67 -5.72 -6.43
CA GLU A 99 7.53 -6.87 -6.63
C GLU A 99 8.85 -6.66 -5.90
N GLN A 100 9.42 -7.72 -5.33
CA GLN A 100 10.63 -7.64 -4.49
C GLN A 100 11.84 -6.97 -5.19
N GLN A 101 11.92 -7.04 -6.52
CA GLN A 101 12.97 -6.40 -7.32
C GLN A 101 12.53 -5.09 -7.99
N SER A 102 11.26 -4.73 -7.85
CA SER A 102 10.72 -3.50 -8.41
C SER A 102 11.23 -2.30 -7.62
N LYS A 103 11.56 -1.23 -8.35
CA LYS A 103 11.83 0.09 -7.77
C LYS A 103 10.55 0.90 -7.58
N THR A 104 9.37 0.29 -7.74
CA THR A 104 8.08 0.95 -7.63
C THR A 104 7.06 0.04 -6.95
N MET A 105 6.21 0.65 -6.13
CA MET A 105 4.98 0.05 -5.64
C MET A 105 3.80 0.75 -6.30
N HIS A 106 2.93 -0.04 -6.89
CA HIS A 106 1.71 0.40 -7.53
C HIS A 106 0.56 0.28 -6.55
N HIS A 107 -0.31 1.28 -6.56
CA HIS A 107 -1.46 1.31 -5.69
C HIS A 107 -2.71 1.63 -6.50
N MET A 108 -3.81 1.00 -6.12
CA MET A 108 -5.13 1.21 -6.69
C MET A 108 -6.12 1.41 -5.55
N LEU A 109 -6.93 2.46 -5.65
CA LEU A 109 -8.08 2.73 -4.79
C LEU A 109 -9.34 2.48 -5.60
N GLN A 110 -10.29 1.75 -5.04
CA GLN A 110 -11.65 1.67 -5.55
C GLN A 110 -12.60 2.31 -4.54
N PHE A 111 -13.39 3.28 -5.00
CA PHE A 111 -14.32 4.05 -4.19
C PHE A 111 -15.76 3.55 -4.37
N SER A 112 -16.63 3.91 -3.42
CA SER A 112 -18.02 3.44 -3.36
C SER A 112 -18.95 4.00 -4.43
N ASP A 113 -18.51 5.03 -5.13
CA ASP A 113 -19.15 5.55 -6.33
C ASP A 113 -18.71 4.82 -7.62
N GLY A 114 -17.86 3.79 -7.48
CA GLY A 114 -17.33 3.00 -8.58
C GLY A 114 -16.09 3.57 -9.23
N GLU A 115 -15.57 4.70 -8.74
CA GLU A 115 -14.33 5.26 -9.27
C GLU A 115 -13.11 4.40 -8.90
N VAL A 116 -12.15 4.34 -9.82
CA VAL A 116 -10.82 3.77 -9.58
C VAL A 116 -9.74 4.83 -9.73
N GLY A 117 -8.91 4.94 -8.70
CA GLY A 117 -7.75 5.82 -8.65
C GLY A 117 -6.44 5.03 -8.55
N TYR A 118 -5.34 5.61 -9.04
CA TYR A 118 -4.02 4.98 -9.02
C TYR A 118 -2.96 5.96 -8.51
N TRP A 119 -1.98 5.46 -7.75
CA TRP A 119 -0.75 6.20 -7.48
C TRP A 119 0.46 5.26 -7.43
N ILE A 120 1.65 5.81 -7.63
CA ILE A 120 2.90 5.06 -7.68
C ILE A 120 3.86 5.63 -6.65
N CYS A 121 4.43 4.76 -5.81
CA CYS A 121 5.52 5.13 -4.92
C CYS A 121 6.82 4.50 -5.40
N PRO A 122 7.81 5.26 -5.88
CA PRO A 122 9.16 4.76 -6.09
C PRO A 122 9.82 4.30 -4.78
N SER A 123 10.69 3.31 -4.88
CA SER A 123 11.56 2.85 -3.79
C SER A 123 12.53 3.97 -3.43
N LYS A 124 12.67 4.24 -2.14
CA LYS A 124 13.67 5.17 -1.61
C LYS A 124 15.07 4.66 -1.95
N PRO A 125 15.95 5.49 -2.53
CA PRO A 125 17.34 5.10 -2.73
C PRO A 125 17.97 4.73 -1.38
N LYS A 126 18.63 3.56 -1.31
CA LYS A 126 19.46 3.25 -0.15
C LYS A 126 20.61 4.26 -0.11
N SER A 127 20.63 5.09 0.93
CA SER A 127 21.72 6.02 1.22
C SER A 127 22.97 5.28 1.67
#